data_AF-A0A7V7AIS8-F1
#
_entry.id   AF-A0A7V7AIS8-F1
#
_cell.length_a   1.000
_cell.length_b   1.000
_cell.length_c   1.000
_cell.angle_alpha   90.00
_cell.angle_beta   90.00
_cell.angle_gamma   90.00
#
_symmetry.space_group_name_H-M   'P 1'
#
loop_
_entity.id
_entity.type
_entity.pdbx_description
1 polymer ?
#
loop_
_entity_poly.entity_id
_entity_poly.type
_entity_poly.pdbx_seq_one_letter_code
_entity_poly.pdbx_strand_id
1 'polypeptide(L)'
;MAFTLEIIIEHPRVELVLRENEELTGRVSWDDQNNISNKLLVEIDKLLKKNNLKVQDLKKVFTSSNQKSYTASRIARVTAKTINFCLTEK
;
A
#
# COMPACT_ATOMS: atom_id res chain seq x y z
N MET A 1 -1.73 3.32 19.22
CA MET A 1 -2.07 3.91 17.89
C MET A 1 -1.89 2.81 16.86
N ALA A 2 -2.86 2.59 15.97
CA ALA A 2 -2.78 1.53 14.97
C ALA A 2 -2.88 2.14 13.56
N PHE A 3 -1.78 2.07 12.82
CA PHE A 3 -1.75 2.49 11.42
C PHE A 3 -2.11 1.34 10.49
N THR A 4 -2.89 1.62 9.47
CA THR A 4 -3.22 0.67 8.41
C THR A 4 -2.95 1.29 7.05
N LEU A 5 -2.43 0.49 6.14
CA LEU A 5 -2.16 0.91 4.76
C LEU A 5 -3.09 0.14 3.81
N GLU A 6 -3.72 0.84 2.89
CA GLU A 6 -4.51 0.25 1.82
C GLU A 6 -3.87 0.57 0.47
N ILE A 7 -3.66 -0.47 -0.34
CA ILE A 7 -3.20 -0.36 -1.73
C ILE A 7 -4.41 -0.54 -2.64
N ILE A 8 -4.83 0.53 -3.30
CA ILE A 8 -6.02 0.57 -4.16
C ILE A 8 -5.56 0.56 -5.62
N ILE A 9 -6.10 -0.38 -6.41
CA ILE A 9 -5.82 -0.54 -7.83
C ILE A 9 -7.10 -0.36 -8.64
N GLU A 10 -7.22 0.78 -9.29
CA GLU A 10 -8.33 1.16 -10.17
C GLU A 10 -7.78 1.56 -11.54
N HIS A 11 -7.47 0.58 -12.39
CA HIS A 11 -6.71 0.83 -13.63
C HIS A 11 -7.29 2.01 -14.46
N PRO A 12 -6.45 2.95 -14.92
CA PRO A 12 -4.98 2.97 -14.82
C PRO A 12 -4.43 3.51 -13.49
N ARG A 13 -5.26 3.91 -12.54
CA ARG A 13 -4.84 4.57 -11.30
C ARG A 13 -4.42 3.57 -10.22
N VAL A 14 -3.39 3.96 -9.47
CA VAL A 14 -2.98 3.32 -8.22
C VAL A 14 -3.00 4.36 -7.12
N GLU A 15 -3.48 3.96 -5.95
CA GLU A 15 -3.57 4.82 -4.79
C GLU A 15 -3.11 4.08 -3.53
N LEU A 16 -2.41 4.80 -2.67
CA LEU A 16 -2.05 4.37 -1.33
C LEU A 16 -2.79 5.24 -0.32
N VAL A 17 -3.44 4.60 0.64
CA VAL A 17 -4.18 5.27 1.70
C VAL A 17 -3.66 4.80 3.06
N LEU A 18 -3.12 5.73 3.84
CA LEU A 18 -2.69 5.51 5.21
C LEU A 18 -3.77 6.01 6.16
N ARG A 19 -4.19 5.17 7.10
CA ARG A 19 -5.16 5.53 8.14
C ARG A 19 -4.62 5.26 9.53
N GLU A 20 -4.90 6.16 10.46
CA GLU A 20 -4.68 5.98 11.89
C GLU A 20 -6.04 5.86 12.59
N ASN A 21 -6.31 4.71 13.20
CA ASN A 21 -7.62 4.47 13.86
C ASN A 21 -8.82 4.86 12.96
N GLU A 22 -8.76 4.48 11.67
CA GLU A 22 -9.73 4.79 10.60
C GLU A 22 -9.72 6.22 10.05
N GLU A 23 -9.02 7.16 10.70
CA GLU A 23 -8.84 8.52 10.20
C GLU A 23 -7.80 8.57 9.07
N LEU A 24 -8.09 9.30 7.99
CA LEU A 24 -7.18 9.46 6.87
C LEU A 24 -6.00 10.36 7.25
N THR A 25 -4.79 9.80 7.35
CA THR A 25 -3.57 10.54 7.70
C THR A 25 -2.64 10.74 6.51
N GLY A 26 -2.75 9.92 5.47
CA GLY A 26 -1.91 10.05 4.28
C GLY A 26 -2.54 9.45 3.04
N ARG A 27 -2.25 10.08 1.90
CA ARG A 27 -2.68 9.62 0.58
C ARG A 27 -1.65 9.98 -0.48
N VAL A 28 -1.42 9.07 -1.42
CA VAL A 28 -0.72 9.34 -2.68
C VAL A 28 -1.37 8.53 -3.79
N SER A 29 -1.49 9.11 -4.98
CA SER A 29 -2.00 8.41 -6.15
C SER A 29 -1.23 8.76 -7.40
N TRP A 30 -1.12 7.81 -8.33
CA TRP A 30 -0.46 7.97 -9.61
C TRP A 30 -1.10 7.08 -10.68
N ASP A 31 -0.81 7.36 -11.94
CA ASP A 31 -1.18 6.48 -13.05
C ASP A 31 -0.13 5.40 -13.27
N ASP A 32 -0.57 4.15 -13.26
CA ASP A 32 0.21 2.95 -13.58
C ASP A 32 0.52 2.90 -15.07
N GLN A 33 1.68 3.45 -15.42
CA GLN A 33 2.27 3.39 -16.75
C GLN A 33 3.05 2.07 -16.95
N ASN A 34 2.45 0.94 -16.56
CA ASN A 34 3.08 -0.39 -16.50
C ASN A 34 4.36 -0.43 -15.63
N ASN A 35 4.44 0.42 -14.60
CA ASN A 35 5.63 0.59 -13.76
C ASN A 35 5.36 0.42 -12.27
N ILE A 36 4.20 -0.13 -11.89
CA ILE A 36 3.84 -0.38 -10.50
C ILE A 36 4.90 -1.18 -9.73
N SER A 37 5.56 -2.17 -10.35
CA SER A 37 6.62 -2.96 -9.70
C SER A 37 7.79 -2.09 -9.22
N ASN A 38 8.08 -1.01 -9.95
CA ASN A 38 9.19 -0.10 -9.63
C ASN A 38 8.75 0.98 -8.64
N LYS A 39 7.49 1.41 -8.71
CA LYS A 39 6.98 2.54 -7.91
C LYS A 39 6.38 2.13 -6.57
N LEU A 40 5.72 0.99 -6.47
CA LEU A 40 4.85 0.68 -5.34
C LEU A 40 5.58 0.74 -3.99
N LEU A 41 6.68 0.02 -3.85
CA LEU A 41 7.46 0.02 -2.59
C LEU A 41 8.09 1.39 -2.30
N VAL A 42 8.51 2.11 -3.34
CA VAL A 42 9.10 3.45 -3.23
C VAL A 42 8.06 4.44 -2.70
N GLU A 43 6.84 4.42 -3.25
CA GLU A 43 5.76 5.31 -2.81
C GLU A 43 5.23 4.93 -1.43
N ILE A 44 5.23 3.64 -1.06
CA ILE A 44 4.94 3.20 0.31
C ILE A 44 5.97 3.78 1.29
N ASP A 45 7.27 3.62 1.02
CA ASP A 45 8.35 4.13 1.88
C ASP A 45 8.27 5.66 2.03
N LYS A 46 8.06 6.39 0.92
CA LYS A 46 7.87 7.85 0.94
C LYS A 46 6.66 8.26 1.80
N LEU A 47 5.53 7.58 1.63
CA LEU A 47 4.31 7.89 2.38
C LEU A 47 4.51 7.67 3.88
N LEU A 48 5.16 6.57 4.27
CA LEU A 48 5.45 6.28 5.68
C LEU A 48 6.43 7.30 6.27
N LYS A 49 7.54 7.59 5.57
CA LYS A 49 8.52 8.59 6.01
C LYS A 49 7.93 9.98 6.17
N LYS A 50 7.04 10.40 5.26
CA LYS A 50 6.31 11.69 5.37
C LYS A 50 5.48 11.79 6.66
N ASN A 51 5.04 10.64 7.18
CA ASN A 51 4.26 10.55 8.42
C ASN A 51 5.12 10.12 9.64
N ASN A 52 6.45 10.13 9.52
CA ASN A 52 7.40 9.67 10.56
C ASN A 52 7.17 8.21 11.00
N LEU A 53 6.69 7.36 10.10
CA LEU A 53 6.44 5.95 10.36
C LEU A 53 7.47 5.06 9.69
N LYS A 54 7.66 3.88 10.25
CA LYS A 54 8.33 2.73 9.64
C LYS A 54 7.28 1.69 9.26
N VAL A 55 7.67 0.75 8.39
CA VAL A 55 6.80 -0.38 8.03
C VAL A 55 6.34 -1.15 9.27
N GLN A 56 7.20 -1.26 10.28
CA GLN A 56 6.90 -1.93 11.55
C GLN A 56 5.78 -1.26 12.35
N ASP A 57 5.46 0.01 12.11
CA ASP A 57 4.39 0.72 12.83
C ASP A 57 3.00 0.43 12.23
N LEU A 58 2.97 -0.22 11.06
CA LEU A 58 1.73 -0.70 10.46
C LEU A 58 1.21 -1.92 11.23
N LYS A 59 -0.08 -1.89 11.54
CA LYS A 59 -0.82 -3.05 12.04
C LYS A 59 -1.10 -4.06 10.93
N LYS A 60 -1.46 -3.57 9.74
CA LYS A 60 -1.84 -4.40 8.59
C LYS A 60 -1.84 -3.61 7.29
N VAL A 61 -1.59 -4.32 6.20
CA VAL A 61 -1.73 -3.82 4.82
C VAL A 61 -2.88 -4.55 4.11
N PHE A 62 -3.74 -3.78 3.44
CA PHE A 62 -4.89 -4.26 2.68
C PHE A 62 -4.72 -3.94 1.20
N THR A 63 -5.47 -4.64 0.36
CA THR A 63 -5.52 -4.35 -1.07
C THR A 63 -6.96 -4.34 -1.57
N SER A 64 -7.30 -3.32 -2.35
CA SER A 64 -8.60 -3.18 -3.01
C SER A 64 -8.35 -3.06 -4.51
N SER A 65 -9.15 -3.75 -5.34
CA SER A 65 -9.02 -3.62 -6.78
C SER A 65 -10.33 -3.88 -7.51
N ASN A 66 -10.62 -3.05 -8.51
CA ASN A 66 -11.75 -3.23 -9.41
C ASN A 66 -11.54 -4.35 -10.46
N GLN A 67 -10.29 -4.81 -10.66
CA GLN A 67 -9.94 -5.84 -11.64
C GLN A 67 -9.10 -6.96 -11.01
N LYS A 68 -9.69 -8.15 -10.84
CA LYS A 68 -9.02 -9.29 -10.18
C LYS A 68 -7.83 -9.86 -10.97
N SER A 69 -7.92 -9.88 -12.30
CA SER A 69 -6.94 -10.51 -13.21
C SER A 69 -5.89 -9.56 -13.77
N TYR A 70 -5.86 -8.31 -13.31
CA TYR A 70 -4.86 -7.33 -13.73
C TYR A 70 -3.50 -7.57 -13.06
N THR A 71 -2.41 -7.40 -13.81
CA THR A 71 -1.04 -7.65 -13.34
C THR A 71 -0.69 -6.80 -12.12
N ALA A 72 -1.07 -5.52 -12.12
CA ALA A 72 -0.84 -4.64 -10.98
C ALA A 72 -1.57 -5.11 -9.72
N SER A 73 -2.78 -5.66 -9.86
CA SER A 73 -3.55 -6.23 -8.75
C SER A 73 -2.86 -7.45 -8.14
N ARG A 74 -2.18 -8.27 -8.96
CA ARG A 74 -1.35 -9.38 -8.45
C ARG A 74 -0.13 -8.84 -7.69
N ILE A 75 0.56 -7.84 -8.25
CA ILE A 75 1.72 -7.20 -7.62
C ILE A 75 1.34 -6.58 -6.26
N ALA A 76 0.23 -5.84 -6.21
CA ALA A 76 -0.29 -5.25 -4.98
C ALA A 76 -0.61 -6.32 -3.92
N ARG A 77 -1.31 -7.40 -4.31
CA ARG A 77 -1.64 -8.52 -3.41
C ARG A 77 -0.40 -9.20 -2.84
N VAL A 78 0.60 -9.50 -3.68
CA VAL A 78 1.84 -10.12 -3.21
C VAL A 78 2.59 -9.18 -2.28
N THR A 79 2.71 -7.90 -2.65
CA THR A 79 3.38 -6.89 -1.82
C THR A 79 2.73 -6.77 -0.43
N ALA A 80 1.40 -6.64 -0.37
CA ALA A 80 0.68 -6.58 0.90
C ALA A 80 0.83 -7.85 1.73
N LYS A 81 0.79 -9.03 1.10
CA LYS A 81 1.03 -10.32 1.79
C LYS A 81 2.44 -10.39 2.37
N THR A 82 3.46 -10.00 1.61
CA THR A 82 4.85 -10.00 2.07
C THR A 82 5.03 -9.06 3.26
N ILE A 83 4.49 -7.83 3.19
CA ILE A 83 4.57 -6.90 4.33
C ILE A 83 3.86 -7.49 5.56
N ASN A 84 2.63 -8.01 5.40
CA ASN A 84 1.89 -8.62 6.50
C ASN A 84 2.61 -9.82 7.12
N PHE A 85 3.27 -10.64 6.30
CA PHE A 85 4.09 -11.76 6.77
C PHE A 85 5.23 -11.24 7.66
N CYS A 86 5.98 -10.24 7.20
CA CYS A 86 7.03 -9.60 7.99
C CYS A 86 6.52 -8.90 9.26
N LEU A 87 5.25 -8.50 9.32
CA LEU A 87 4.64 -7.94 10.53
C LEU A 87 4.24 -9.01 11.56
N THR A 88 4.00 -10.25 11.12
CA THR A 88 3.57 -11.36 11.98
C THR A 88 4.74 -12.07 12.63
N GLU A 89 5.89 -12.15 11.93
CA GLU A 89 7.15 -12.76 12.40
C GLU A 89 7.92 -11.86 13.41
N LYS A 90 7.22 -11.05 14.21
CA LYS A 90 7.80 -10.15 15.20
C LYS A 90 7.77 -10.71 16.61
#